data_AF-A0A318I595-F1
#
_entry.id   AF-A0A318I595-F1
#
_cell.length_a   1.000
_cell.length_b   1.000
_cell.length_c   1.000
_cell.angle_alpha   90.00
_cell.angle_beta   90.00
_cell.angle_gamma   90.00
#
_symmetry.space_group_name_H-M   'P 1'
#
loop_
_entity.id
_entity.type
_entity.pdbx_description
1 polymer ?
#
loop_
_entity_poly.entity_id
_entity_poly.type
_entity_poly.pdbx_seq_one_letter_code
_entity_poly.pdbx_strand_id
1 'polypeptide(L)' 'MTDRNEAVSPRPAACTTAEYRALDAAHHIHPFSDMGALNRAGSRVIVKADGVYLWDSDGNKIIDGMAGLWCV' A
#
# COMPACT_ATOMS: atom_id res chain seq x y z
N MET A 1 -19.79 38.15 6.22
CA MET A 1 -18.36 37.82 6.35
C MET A 1 -18.21 36.42 5.81
N THR A 2 -17.60 36.30 4.63
CA THR A 2 -17.70 35.22 3.64
C THR A 2 -17.35 33.80 4.13
N ASP A 3 -18.15 32.84 3.67
CA ASP A 3 -17.89 31.39 3.67
C ASP A 3 -16.48 31.09 3.14
N ARG A 4 -15.63 30.51 3.99
CA ARG A 4 -14.36 29.90 3.59
C ARG A 4 -14.63 28.46 3.12
N ASN A 5 -15.07 28.32 1.88
CA ASN A 5 -15.01 27.04 1.18
C ASN A 5 -13.56 26.85 0.68
N GLU A 6 -12.66 26.42 1.56
CA GLU A 6 -11.31 26.02 1.17
C GLU A 6 -11.42 24.76 0.32
N ALA A 7 -11.22 24.91 -0.99
CA ALA A 7 -11.13 23.81 -1.92
C ALA A 7 -10.02 22.85 -1.46
N VAL A 8 -10.42 21.68 -0.97
CA VAL A 8 -9.52 20.53 -0.79
C VAL A 8 -8.85 20.27 -2.14
N SER A 9 -7.53 20.49 -2.21
CA SER A 9 -6.74 20.18 -3.40
C SER A 9 -7.07 18.76 -3.87
N PRO A 10 -7.21 18.52 -5.19
CA PRO A 10 -7.48 17.20 -5.69
C PRO A 10 -6.39 16.27 -5.17
N ARG A 11 -6.82 15.21 -4.47
CA ARG A 11 -5.92 14.16 -3.98
C ARG A 11 -5.06 13.74 -5.17
N PRO A 12 -3.72 13.70 -5.05
CA PRO A 12 -2.88 13.26 -6.15
C PRO A 12 -3.41 11.93 -6.66
N ALA A 13 -3.38 11.74 -7.99
CA ALA A 13 -3.71 10.46 -8.59
C ALA A 13 -3.00 9.36 -7.81
N ALA A 14 -3.71 8.30 -7.44
CA ALA A 14 -3.13 7.22 -6.64
C ALA A 14 -1.83 6.75 -7.32
N CYS A 15 -0.71 6.72 -6.58
CA CYS A 15 0.55 6.24 -7.15
C CYS A 15 0.36 4.84 -7.72
N THR A 16 1.01 4.58 -8.83
CA THR A 16 1.03 3.27 -9.46
C THR A 16 1.77 2.27 -8.56
N THR A 17 1.48 0.98 -8.73
CA THR A 17 2.24 -0.09 -8.05
C THR A 17 3.74 0.04 -8.25
N ALA A 18 4.18 0.43 -9.46
CA ALA A 18 5.59 0.60 -9.77
C ALA A 18 6.23 1.74 -8.96
N GLU A 19 5.54 2.87 -8.82
CA GLU A 19 6.01 4.00 -8.01
C GLU A 19 6.09 3.64 -6.52
N TYR A 20 5.07 2.94 -5.99
CA TYR A 20 5.12 2.47 -4.61
C TYR A 20 6.30 1.52 -4.36
N ARG A 21 6.53 0.55 -5.25
CA ARG A 21 7.66 -0.38 -5.14
C ARG A 21 9.01 0.33 -5.25
N ALA A 22 9.14 1.32 -6.12
CA ALA A 22 10.37 2.10 -6.25
C ALA A 22 10.68 2.89 -4.97
N LEU A 23 9.67 3.53 -4.38
CA LEU A 23 9.82 4.25 -3.12
C LEU A 23 10.14 3.32 -1.95
N ASP A 24 9.47 2.17 -1.87
CA ASP A 24 9.69 1.14 -0.87
C ASP A 24 11.12 0.59 -0.94
N ALA A 25 11.57 0.16 -2.13
CA ALA A 25 12.91 -0.38 -2.33
C ALA A 25 14.03 0.64 -2.01
N ALA A 26 13.77 1.93 -2.23
CA ALA A 26 14.74 2.99 -1.98
C ALA A 26 14.87 3.40 -0.51
N HIS A 27 13.82 3.20 0.31
CA HIS A 27 13.75 3.84 1.63
C HIS A 27 13.25 2.96 2.78
N HIS A 28 12.68 1.78 2.52
CA HIS A 28 12.01 0.99 3.53
C HIS A 28 12.73 -0.35 3.76
N ILE A 29 13.11 -0.63 5.01
CA ILE A 29 13.71 -1.90 5.42
C ILE A 29 12.62 -2.78 6.03
N HIS A 30 12.25 -3.85 5.33
CA HIS A 30 11.19 -4.75 5.76
C HIS A 30 11.66 -5.68 6.88
N PRO A 31 10.84 -5.93 7.91
CA PRO A 31 11.15 -6.89 8.94
C PRO A 31 11.16 -8.32 8.37
N PHE A 32 11.99 -9.20 8.96
CA PHE A 32 12.08 -10.63 8.61
C PHE A 32 12.27 -10.93 7.12
N SER A 33 12.91 -10.03 6.37
CA SER A 33 13.04 -10.11 4.91
C SER A 33 14.49 -9.98 4.45
N ASP A 34 14.84 -10.64 3.35
CA ASP A 34 16.06 -10.36 2.58
C ASP A 34 15.81 -9.15 1.67
N MET A 35 16.44 -8.02 1.98
CA MET A 35 16.23 -6.77 1.25
C MET A 35 16.70 -6.82 -0.20
N GLY A 36 17.78 -7.55 -0.50
CA GLY A 36 18.31 -7.63 -1.86
C GLY A 36 17.38 -8.43 -2.77
N ALA A 37 16.86 -9.56 -2.28
CA ALA A 37 15.87 -10.35 -2.98
C ALA A 37 14.54 -9.61 -3.13
N LEU A 38 14.06 -8.98 -2.04
CA LEU A 38 12.80 -8.25 -2.04
C LEU A 38 12.81 -7.08 -3.03
N ASN A 39 13.86 -6.27 -3.04
CA ASN A 39 13.95 -5.11 -3.94
C ASN A 39 13.99 -5.51 -5.42
N ARG A 40 14.52 -6.70 -5.76
CA ARG A 40 14.50 -7.22 -7.14
C ARG A 40 13.13 -7.77 -7.54
N ALA A 41 12.43 -8.44 -6.63
CA ALA A 41 11.11 -9.00 -6.89
C ALA A 41 10.00 -7.93 -6.86
N GLY A 42 10.18 -6.90 -6.05
CA GLY A 42 9.18 -5.88 -5.73
C GLY A 42 8.24 -6.34 -4.63
N SER A 43 7.99 -5.48 -3.64
CA SER A 43 7.04 -5.74 -2.57
C SER A 43 5.59 -5.74 -3.08
N ARG A 44 4.72 -6.57 -2.47
CA ARG A 44 3.27 -6.45 -2.68
C ARG A 44 2.75 -5.33 -1.80
N VAL A 45 2.00 -4.40 -2.40
CA VAL A 45 1.48 -3.22 -1.71
C VAL A 45 -0.02 -3.44 -1.46
N ILE A 46 -0.43 -3.57 -0.20
CA ILE A 46 -1.84 -3.71 0.17
C ILE A 46 -2.45 -2.31 0.37
N VAL A 47 -3.60 -2.04 -0.25
CA VAL A 47 -4.22 -0.69 -0.28
C VAL A 47 -5.62 -0.64 0.30
N LYS A 48 -6.28 -1.79 0.50
CA LYS A 48 -7.63 -1.88 1.06
C LYS A 48 -7.84 -3.21 1.78
N ALA A 49 -8.68 -3.20 2.83
CA ALA A 49 -9.20 -4.37 3.50
C ALA A 49 -10.73 -4.26 3.69
N ASP A 50 -11.44 -5.38 3.70
CA ASP A 50 -12.88 -5.50 3.99
C ASP A 50 -13.22 -6.95 4.37
N GLY A 51 -13.70 -7.15 5.60
CA GLY A 51 -13.86 -8.48 6.20
C GLY A 51 -12.54 -9.27 6.20
N VAL A 52 -12.58 -10.51 5.72
CA VAL A 52 -11.41 -11.41 5.60
C VAL A 52 -10.63 -11.21 4.30
N TYR A 53 -10.84 -10.12 3.58
CA TYR A 53 -10.24 -9.88 2.27
C TYR A 53 -9.37 -8.63 2.23
N LEU A 54 -8.29 -8.73 1.46
CA LEU A 54 -7.36 -7.65 1.14
C LEU A 54 -7.33 -7.40 -0.37
N TRP A 55 -7.02 -6.16 -0.74
CA TRP A 55 -6.73 -5.79 -2.13
C TRP A 55 -5.35 -5.17 -2.23
N ASP A 56 -4.56 -5.66 -3.18
CA ASP A 56 -3.29 -5.02 -3.53
C ASP A 56 -3.47 -3.86 -4.52
N SER A 57 -2.42 -3.08 -4.73
CA SER A 57 -2.41 -1.92 -5.64
C SER A 57 -2.62 -2.28 -7.12
N ASP A 58 -2.43 -3.54 -7.49
CA ASP A 58 -2.73 -4.07 -8.83
C ASP A 58 -4.21 -4.50 -8.96
N GLY A 59 -4.99 -4.42 -7.87
CA GLY A 59 -6.42 -4.75 -7.84
C GLY A 59 -6.74 -6.21 -7.50
N ASN A 60 -5.74 -7.03 -7.16
CA ASN A 60 -5.96 -8.44 -6.83
C ASN A 60 -6.63 -8.58 -5.46
N LYS A 61 -7.68 -9.41 -5.39
CA LYS A 61 -8.37 -9.76 -4.14
C LYS A 61 -7.74 -11.00 -3.50
N ILE A 62 -7.43 -10.94 -2.21
CA ILE A 62 -6.67 -11.96 -1.47
C ILE A 62 -7.43 -12.29 -0.17
N ILE A 63 -7.47 -13.56 0.23
CA ILE A 63 -7.97 -13.97 1.55
C ILE A 63 -6.86 -13.73 2.57
N ASP A 64 -7.16 -12.99 3.63
CA ASP A 64 -6.29 -12.84 4.80
C ASP A 64 -6.49 -14.02 5.76
N GLY A 65 -5.75 -15.09 5.52
CA GLY A 65 -5.80 -16.29 6.37
C GLY A 65 -5.13 -16.13 7.73
N MET A 66 -4.39 -15.03 7.95
CA MET A 66 -3.59 -14.81 9.15
C MET A 66 -4.17 -13.72 10.05
N ALA A 67 -5.21 -13.00 9.60
CA ALA A 67 -5.71 -11.78 10.22
C ALA A 67 -4.56 -10.78 10.44
N GLY A 68 -3.87 -10.43 9.34
CA GLY A 68 -2.65 -9.64 9.31
C GLY A 68 -1.47 -10.39 9.89
N LEU A 69 -1.14 -10.08 11.15
CA LEU A 69 -0.21 -10.84 11.97
C LEU A 69 -0.91 -11.23 13.29
N TRP A 70 -1.99 -12.00 13.16
CA TRP A 70 -2.78 -12.55 14.26
C TRP A 70 -3.54 -11.51 15.11
N CYS A 71 -3.82 -10.32 14.57
CA CYS A 71 -4.25 -9.18 15.39
C CYS A 71 -5.37 -8.31 14.80
N VAL A 72 -5.80 -8.58 13.57
CA VAL A 72 -6.87 -7.82 12.91
C VAL A 72 -8.25 -8.20 13.44
#